data_AF-A0A917N5A7-F1
#
_entry.id   AF-A0A917N5A7-F1
#
_cell.length_a   1.000
_cell.length_b   1.000
_cell.length_c   1.000
_cell.angle_alpha   90.00
_cell.angle_beta   90.00
_cell.angle_gamma   90.00
#
_symmetry.space_group_name_H-M   'P 1'
#
loop_
_entity.id
_entity.type
_entity.pdbx_description
1 polymer ?
#
loop_
_entity_poly.entity_id
_entity_poly.type
_entity_poly.pdbx_seq_one_letter_code
_entity_poly.pdbx_strand_id
1 'polypeptide(L)'
;MKLKTFVFKGVLLLLTIILFFVTFLITIQMVTGEKLELTLAMKIFYGTILLTDVFALSALSSVYRMVTLIGHKQAFSHQILPLVAKLNRQLLLMSLSFCGILPFVYQIVQNEDAPGVMILGLMLVAIPFSLVVFGKIVEELFKQAVNLKKEQDLTI
;
A
#
# COMPACT_ATOMS: atom_id res chain seq x y z
N MET A 1 -8.59 12.59 22.30
CA MET A 1 -7.78 12.25 21.10
C MET A 1 -6.94 10.98 21.30
N LYS A 2 -6.26 10.80 22.43
CA LYS A 2 -5.38 9.62 22.68
C LYS A 2 -6.06 8.25 22.46
N LEU A 3 -7.32 8.08 22.89
CA LEU A 3 -8.07 6.84 22.67
C LEU A 3 -8.31 6.54 21.18
N LYS A 4 -8.70 7.54 20.39
CA LYS A 4 -8.93 7.39 18.93
C LYS A 4 -7.63 6.96 18.22
N THR A 5 -6.52 7.60 18.59
CA THR A 5 -5.18 7.26 18.09
C THR A 5 -4.77 5.84 18.49
N PHE A 6 -5.08 5.42 19.72
CA PHE A 6 -4.76 4.07 20.21
C PHE A 6 -5.57 2.99 19.47
N VAL A 7 -6.88 3.19 19.30
CA VAL A 7 -7.75 2.28 18.53
C VAL A 7 -7.24 2.14 17.11
N PHE A 8 -6.91 3.25 16.45
CA PHE A 8 -6.40 3.21 15.07
C PHE A 8 -5.07 2.46 14.95
N LYS A 9 -4.16 2.60 15.93
CA LYS A 9 -2.93 1.79 15.98
C LYS A 9 -3.21 0.30 16.14
N GLY A 10 -4.22 -0.07 16.94
CA GLY A 10 -4.69 -1.44 17.05
C GLY A 10 -5.17 -1.99 15.70
N VAL A 11 -5.93 -1.21 14.94
CA VAL A 11 -6.37 -1.57 13.57
C VAL A 11 -5.18 -1.76 12.63
N LEU A 12 -4.18 -0.88 12.67
CA LEU A 12 -2.97 -1.04 11.85
C LEU A 12 -2.21 -2.33 12.17
N LEU A 13 -2.10 -2.67 13.46
CA LEU A 13 -1.43 -3.90 13.90
C LEU A 13 -2.20 -5.14 13.42
N LEU A 14 -3.52 -5.13 13.55
CA LEU A 14 -4.39 -6.19 13.03
C LEU A 14 -4.24 -6.34 11.51
N LEU A 15 -4.15 -5.23 10.76
CA LEU A 15 -3.92 -5.27 9.31
C LEU A 15 -2.56 -5.89 8.97
N THR A 16 -1.51 -5.58 9.74
CA THR A 16 -0.19 -6.23 9.61
C THR A 16 -0.26 -7.74 9.86
N ILE A 17 -1.00 -8.19 10.89
CA ILE A 17 -1.17 -9.63 11.17
C ILE A 17 -1.91 -10.31 10.02
N ILE A 18 -2.98 -9.69 9.50
CA ILE A 18 -3.74 -10.24 8.38
C ILE A 18 -2.85 -10.36 7.13
N LEU A 19 -2.06 -9.34 6.80
CA LEU A 19 -1.13 -9.40 5.66
C LEU A 19 -0.16 -10.57 5.81
N PHE A 20 0.49 -10.69 6.97
CA PHE A 20 1.42 -11.79 7.23
C PHE A 20 0.74 -13.16 7.12
N PHE A 21 -0.47 -13.29 7.67
CA PHE A 21 -1.25 -14.53 7.59
C PHE A 21 -1.63 -14.89 6.16
N VAL A 22 -2.08 -13.92 5.35
CA VAL A 22 -2.39 -14.14 3.93
C VAL A 22 -1.15 -14.54 3.14
N THR A 23 -0.03 -13.83 3.32
CA THR A 23 1.24 -14.19 2.67
C THR A 23 1.68 -15.60 3.07
N PHE A 24 1.57 -15.95 4.36
CA PHE A 24 1.89 -17.29 4.87
C PHE A 24 1.03 -18.39 4.23
N LEU A 25 -0.29 -18.18 4.13
CA LEU A 25 -1.19 -19.13 3.48
C LEU A 25 -0.83 -19.34 2.00
N ILE A 26 -0.54 -18.25 1.28
CA ILE A 26 -0.13 -18.32 -0.14
C ILE A 26 1.19 -19.09 -0.25
N THR A 27 2.17 -18.82 0.61
CA THR A 27 3.46 -19.56 0.61
C THR A 27 3.24 -21.05 0.86
N ILE A 28 2.40 -21.45 1.81
CA ILE A 28 2.08 -22.87 2.05
C ILE A 28 1.42 -23.51 0.84
N GLN A 29 0.48 -22.82 0.19
CA GLN A 29 -0.17 -23.31 -1.02
C GLN A 29 0.84 -23.51 -2.17
N MET A 30 1.80 -22.59 -2.30
CA MET A 30 2.85 -22.67 -3.31
C MET A 30 3.85 -23.82 -3.06
N VAL A 31 4.15 -24.14 -1.80
CA VAL A 31 5.09 -25.20 -1.43
C VAL A 31 4.44 -26.59 -1.43
N THR A 32 3.16 -26.68 -1.04
CA THR A 32 2.45 -27.96 -0.85
C THR A 32 1.66 -28.37 -2.10
N GLY A 33 1.44 -27.46 -3.05
CA GLY A 33 0.70 -27.75 -4.27
C GLY A 33 1.46 -28.71 -5.20
N GLU A 34 1.20 -30.02 -5.06
CA GLU A 34 1.79 -31.11 -5.88
C GLU A 34 1.61 -30.96 -7.41
N LYS A 35 0.78 -30.02 -7.89
CA LYS A 35 0.43 -29.82 -9.30
C LYS A 35 0.69 -28.42 -9.83
N LEU A 36 1.37 -27.56 -9.08
CA LEU A 36 1.75 -26.24 -9.60
C LEU A 36 2.94 -26.42 -10.53
N GLU A 37 2.68 -26.57 -11.83
CA GLU A 37 3.73 -26.34 -12.81
C GLU A 37 4.27 -24.93 -12.56
N LEU A 38 5.54 -24.85 -12.16
CA LEU A 38 6.25 -23.62 -11.80
C LEU A 38 6.56 -22.80 -13.07
N THR A 39 5.52 -22.44 -13.82
CA THR A 39 5.63 -21.58 -14.99
C THR A 39 6.21 -20.24 -14.57
N LEU A 40 6.96 -19.61 -15.48
CA LEU A 40 7.62 -18.34 -15.23
C LEU A 40 6.65 -17.25 -14.71
N ALA A 41 5.42 -17.21 -15.22
CA ALA A 41 4.41 -16.25 -14.74
C ALA A 41 3.98 -16.50 -13.29
N MET A 42 3.92 -17.76 -12.83
CA MET A 42 3.59 -18.08 -11.43
C MET A 42 4.71 -17.64 -10.48
N LYS A 43 5.97 -17.79 -10.90
CA LYS A 43 7.13 -17.28 -10.14
C LYS A 43 7.11 -15.75 -10.05
N ILE A 44 6.81 -15.08 -11.17
CA ILE A 44 6.67 -13.62 -11.21
C ILE A 44 5.53 -13.17 -10.29
N PHE A 45 4.37 -13.83 -10.37
CA PHE A 45 3.21 -13.52 -9.53
C PHE A 45 3.52 -13.64 -8.04
N TYR A 46 4.16 -14.74 -7.63
CA TYR A 46 4.57 -14.93 -6.23
C TYR A 46 5.60 -13.87 -5.80
N GLY A 47 6.60 -13.58 -6.64
CA GLY A 47 7.56 -12.51 -6.39
C GLY A 47 6.91 -11.14 -6.23
N THR A 48 5.89 -10.84 -7.05
CA THR A 48 5.10 -9.62 -6.97
C THR A 48 4.30 -9.53 -5.67
N ILE A 49 3.70 -10.62 -5.20
CA ILE A 49 2.99 -10.64 -3.90
C ILE A 49 3.95 -10.31 -2.76
N LEU A 50 5.10 -10.99 -2.68
CA LEU A 50 6.10 -10.73 -1.65
C LEU A 50 6.64 -9.30 -1.69
N LEU A 51 6.92 -8.78 -2.89
CA LEU A 51 7.39 -7.41 -3.08
C LEU A 51 6.34 -6.38 -2.63
N THR A 52 5.08 -6.62 -3.00
CA THR A 52 3.94 -5.77 -2.62
C THR A 52 3.74 -5.78 -1.11
N ASP A 53 3.88 -6.95 -0.46
CA ASP A 53 3.77 -7.09 0.99
C ASP A 53 4.85 -6.27 1.72
N VAL A 54 6.11 -6.33 1.25
CA VAL A 54 7.20 -5.50 1.79
C VAL A 54 6.86 -4.00 1.69
N PHE A 55 6.33 -3.54 0.55
CA PHE A 55 5.93 -2.15 0.40
C PHE A 55 4.74 -1.79 1.30
N ALA A 56 3.76 -2.69 1.46
CA ALA A 56 2.61 -2.50 2.33
C ALA A 56 3.02 -2.38 3.81
N LEU A 57 3.90 -3.24 4.30
CA LEU A 57 4.48 -3.16 5.65
C LEU A 57 5.24 -1.85 5.86
N SER A 58 6.01 -1.43 4.84
CA SER A 58 6.72 -0.16 4.85
C SER A 58 5.74 1.02 4.95
N ALA A 59 4.63 1.01 4.21
CA ALA A 59 3.58 2.03 4.25
C ALA A 59 2.87 2.07 5.60
N LEU A 60 2.47 0.92 6.15
CA LEU A 60 1.86 0.81 7.48
C LEU A 60 2.75 1.39 8.58
N SER A 61 4.07 1.19 8.48
CA SER A 61 5.03 1.78 9.42
C SER A 61 5.05 3.32 9.37
N SER A 62 4.93 3.90 8.17
CA SER A 62 4.84 5.35 7.97
C SER A 62 3.53 5.89 8.57
N VAL A 63 2.40 5.22 8.33
CA VAL A 63 1.10 5.59 8.91
C VAL A 63 1.14 5.51 10.44
N TYR A 64 1.73 4.46 11.01
CA TYR A 64 1.86 4.32 12.47
C TYR A 64 2.63 5.49 13.10
N ARG A 65 3.71 5.95 12.45
CA ARG A 65 4.48 7.13 12.88
C ARG A 65 3.64 8.41 12.78
N MET A 66 2.90 8.60 11.68
CA MET A 66 2.00 9.76 11.51
C MET A 66 0.91 9.80 12.60
N VAL A 67 0.26 8.67 12.86
CA VAL A 67 -0.75 8.52 13.91
C VAL A 67 -0.17 8.83 15.28
N THR A 68 1.09 8.43 15.53
CA THR A 68 1.81 8.79 16.76
C THR A 68 2.00 10.29 16.90
N LEU A 69 2.44 11.00 15.85
CA LEU A 69 2.62 12.46 15.87
C LEU A 69 1.29 13.21 16.04
N ILE A 70 0.21 12.72 15.41
CA ILE A 70 -1.15 13.24 15.62
C ILE A 70 -1.56 13.11 17.08
N GLY A 71 -1.24 11.99 17.74
CA GLY A 71 -1.48 11.79 19.17
C GLY A 71 -0.76 12.79 20.07
N HIS A 72 0.40 13.30 19.64
CA HIS A 72 1.19 14.33 20.33
C HIS A 72 0.78 15.76 19.96
N LYS A 73 -0.38 15.96 19.31
CA LYS A 73 -0.87 17.26 18.80
C LYS A 73 0.06 17.92 17.76
N GLN A 74 0.96 17.15 17.15
CA GLN A 74 1.90 17.64 16.12
C GLN A 74 1.39 17.36 14.71
N ALA A 75 0.05 17.28 14.53
CA ALA A 75 -0.60 16.96 13.27
C ALA A 75 -0.26 17.93 12.13
N PHE A 76 0.00 19.20 12.43
CA PHE A 76 0.41 20.22 11.44
C PHE A 76 1.86 20.67 11.68
N SER A 77 2.74 19.72 11.97
CA SER A 77 4.17 19.96 12.12
C SER A 77 4.91 19.66 10.83
N HIS A 78 5.99 20.40 10.58
CA HIS A 78 6.93 20.12 9.48
C HIS A 78 7.55 18.70 9.59
N GLN A 79 7.50 18.08 10.78
CA GLN A 79 7.94 16.69 11.00
C GLN A 79 7.03 15.65 10.33
N ILE A 80 5.76 15.96 10.07
CA ILE A 80 4.83 15.04 9.40
C ILE A 80 4.99 15.07 7.88
N LEU A 81 5.36 16.22 7.30
CA LEU A 81 5.56 16.37 5.85
C LEU A 81 6.46 15.28 5.22
N PRO A 82 7.66 14.97 5.76
CA PRO A 82 8.49 13.91 5.19
C PRO A 82 7.87 12.52 5.35
N LEU A 83 7.02 12.28 6.35
CA LEU A 83 6.31 11.01 6.51
C LEU A 83 5.19 10.84 5.47
N VAL A 84 4.44 11.91 5.19
CA VAL A 84 3.42 11.92 4.12
C VAL A 84 4.06 11.66 2.75
N ALA A 85 5.17 12.36 2.46
CA ALA A 85 5.91 12.17 1.22
C ALA A 85 6.47 10.73 1.10
N LYS A 86 6.96 10.17 2.20
CA LYS A 86 7.43 8.78 2.26
C LYS A 86 6.30 7.79 2.00
N LEU A 87 5.13 7.99 2.62
CA LEU A 87 3.94 7.16 2.42
C LEU A 87 3.52 7.13 0.95
N ASN A 88 3.42 8.29 0.30
CA ASN A 88 3.06 8.36 -1.12
C ASN A 88 4.08 7.68 -2.03
N ARG A 89 5.37 7.79 -1.73
CA ARG A 89 6.40 7.06 -2.48
C ARG A 89 6.27 5.54 -2.31
N GLN A 90 5.95 5.06 -1.10
CA GLN A 90 5.70 3.64 -0.83
C GLN A 90 4.46 3.13 -1.58
N LEU A 91 3.37 3.92 -1.59
CA LEU A 91 2.16 3.61 -2.37
C LEU A 91 2.42 3.55 -3.88
N LEU A 92 3.27 4.44 -4.40
CA LEU A 92 3.66 4.43 -5.82
C LEU A 92 4.44 3.16 -6.18
N LEU A 93 5.41 2.76 -5.36
CA LEU A 93 6.17 1.52 -5.57
C LEU A 93 5.28 0.28 -5.45
N MET A 94 4.34 0.29 -4.51
CA MET A 94 3.33 -0.74 -4.38
C MET A 94 2.49 -0.82 -5.66
N SER A 95 1.95 0.30 -6.14
CA SER A 95 1.15 0.35 -7.38
C SER A 95 1.92 -0.14 -8.61
N LEU A 96 3.21 0.15 -8.74
CA LEU A 96 4.05 -0.36 -9.83
C LEU A 96 4.25 -1.88 -9.72
N SER A 97 4.37 -2.40 -8.49
CA SER A 97 4.54 -3.83 -8.26
C SER A 97 3.33 -4.62 -8.75
N PHE A 98 2.11 -4.08 -8.62
CA PHE A 98 0.87 -4.72 -9.10
C PHE A 98 0.89 -5.04 -10.60
N CYS A 99 1.67 -4.33 -11.43
CA CYS A 99 1.82 -4.66 -12.85
C CYS A 99 2.39 -6.08 -13.06
N GLY A 100 3.17 -6.61 -12.11
CA GLY A 100 3.71 -7.97 -12.17
C GLY A 100 2.65 -9.07 -12.02
N ILE A 101 1.40 -8.73 -11.73
CA ILE A 101 0.27 -9.68 -11.73
C ILE A 101 -0.19 -9.99 -13.17
N LEU A 102 0.02 -9.08 -14.13
CA LEU A 102 -0.48 -9.20 -15.50
C LEU A 102 -0.02 -10.46 -16.25
N PRO A 103 1.25 -10.92 -16.17
CA PRO A 103 1.68 -12.14 -16.84
C PRO A 103 0.88 -13.38 -16.41
N PHE A 104 0.50 -13.45 -15.13
CA PHE A 104 -0.32 -14.54 -14.60
C PHE A 104 -1.76 -14.44 -15.09
N VAL A 105 -2.34 -13.24 -15.07
CA VAL A 105 -3.68 -12.99 -15.63
C VAL A 105 -3.74 -13.36 -17.11
N TYR A 106 -2.71 -13.00 -17.89
CA TYR A 106 -2.63 -13.33 -19.31
C TYR A 106 -2.63 -14.84 -19.57
N GLN A 107 -1.92 -15.62 -18.74
CA GLN A 107 -1.95 -17.09 -18.84
C GLN A 107 -3.35 -17.66 -18.57
N ILE A 108 -4.05 -17.15 -17.57
CA ILE A 108 -5.42 -17.59 -17.28
C ILE A 108 -6.34 -17.29 -18.47
N VAL A 109 -6.24 -16.08 -19.04
CA VAL A 109 -7.03 -15.69 -20.22
C VAL A 109 -6.80 -16.64 -21.38
N GLN A 110 -5.55 -17.03 -21.63
CA GLN A 110 -5.20 -17.94 -22.72
C GLN A 110 -5.68 -19.39 -22.46
N ASN A 111 -5.65 -19.84 -21.21
CA ASN A 111 -6.02 -21.21 -20.84
C ASN A 111 -7.54 -21.42 -20.80
N GLU A 112 -8.27 -20.44 -20.29
CA GLU A 112 -9.73 -20.52 -20.07
C GLU A 112 -10.54 -19.85 -21.18
N ASP A 113 -9.88 -19.29 -22.21
CA ASP A 113 -10.48 -18.51 -23.31
C ASP A 113 -11.44 -17.41 -22.81
N ALA A 114 -11.06 -16.76 -21.70
CA ALA A 114 -11.91 -15.84 -20.96
C ALA A 114 -11.37 -14.40 -21.05
N PRO A 115 -11.65 -13.65 -22.13
CA PRO A 115 -11.10 -12.31 -22.35
C PRO A 115 -11.54 -11.30 -21.27
N GLY A 116 -12.68 -11.52 -20.62
CA GLY A 116 -13.16 -10.69 -19.50
C GLY A 116 -12.22 -10.67 -18.30
N VAL A 117 -11.43 -11.73 -18.09
CA VAL A 117 -10.46 -11.81 -16.98
C VAL A 117 -9.31 -10.80 -17.15
N MET A 118 -8.95 -10.48 -18.40
CA MET A 118 -7.95 -9.44 -18.70
C MET A 118 -8.40 -8.06 -18.19
N ILE A 119 -9.67 -7.73 -18.40
CA ILE A 119 -10.25 -6.45 -17.97
C ILE A 119 -10.21 -6.35 -16.43
N LEU A 120 -10.49 -7.44 -15.71
CA LEU A 120 -10.37 -7.49 -14.25
C LEU A 120 -8.92 -7.29 -13.79
N GLY A 121 -7.95 -7.92 -14.45
CA GLY A 121 -6.53 -7.71 -14.15
C GLY A 121 -6.08 -6.26 -14.34
N LEU A 122 -6.53 -5.62 -15.41
CA LEU A 122 -6.24 -4.20 -15.67
C LEU A 122 -6.90 -3.28 -14.62
N MET A 123 -8.14 -3.56 -14.21
CA MET A 123 -8.79 -2.82 -13.11
C MET A 123 -8.02 -2.96 -11.80
N LEU A 124 -7.52 -4.16 -11.49
CA LEU A 124 -6.74 -4.41 -10.28
C LEU A 124 -5.45 -3.58 -10.21
N VAL A 125 -4.83 -3.30 -11.36
CA VAL A 125 -3.65 -2.41 -11.46
C VAL A 125 -4.03 -0.93 -11.43
N ALA A 126 -5.19 -0.56 -12.02
CA ALA A 126 -5.63 0.82 -12.08
C ALA A 126 -6.06 1.40 -10.72
N ILE A 127 -6.67 0.58 -9.85
CA ILE A 127 -7.14 1.01 -8.53
C ILE A 127 -6.00 1.58 -7.66
N PRO A 128 -4.89 0.87 -7.39
CA PRO A 128 -3.81 1.41 -6.56
C PRO A 128 -3.15 2.64 -7.20
N PHE A 129 -3.12 2.73 -8.53
CA PHE A 129 -2.61 3.91 -9.23
C PHE A 129 -3.46 5.15 -8.94
N SER A 130 -4.78 5.02 -8.96
CA SER A 130 -5.69 6.13 -8.61
C SER A 130 -5.47 6.64 -7.18
N LEU A 131 -5.18 5.74 -6.23
CA LEU A 131 -4.87 6.08 -4.84
C LEU A 131 -3.57 6.88 -4.72
N VAL A 132 -2.58 6.60 -5.56
CA VAL A 132 -1.31 7.34 -5.59
C VAL A 132 -1.53 8.77 -6.07
N VAL A 133 -2.29 8.94 -7.17
CA VAL A 133 -2.63 10.28 -7.70
C VAL A 133 -3.38 11.08 -6.65
N PHE A 134 -4.40 10.49 -6.04
CA PHE A 134 -5.15 11.13 -4.95
C PHE A 134 -4.25 11.48 -3.75
N GLY A 135 -3.40 10.55 -3.33
CA GLY A 135 -2.46 10.76 -2.23
C GLY A 135 -1.49 11.91 -2.48
N LYS A 136 -1.07 12.11 -3.74
CA LYS A 136 -0.21 13.23 -4.14
C LYS A 136 -0.91 14.58 -4.04
N ILE A 137 -2.16 14.66 -4.47
CA ILE A 137 -2.98 15.86 -4.31
C ILE A 137 -3.12 16.20 -2.81
N VAL A 138 -3.43 15.20 -1.97
CA VAL A 138 -3.55 15.38 -0.52
C VAL A 138 -2.22 15.82 0.11
N GLU A 139 -1.08 15.32 -0.35
CA GLU A 139 0.25 15.73 0.13
C GLU A 139 0.53 17.22 -0.14
N GLU A 140 0.18 17.73 -1.32
CA GLU A 140 0.37 19.14 -1.66
C GLU A 140 -0.54 20.05 -0.83
N LEU A 141 -1.82 19.70 -0.72
CA LEU A 141 -2.77 20.43 0.13
C LEU A 141 -2.32 20.44 1.59
N PHE A 142 -1.80 19.32 2.08
CA PHE A 142 -1.32 19.20 3.44
C PHE A 142 -0.06 20.05 3.69
N LYS A 143 0.86 20.12 2.72
CA LYS A 143 2.02 21.04 2.78
C LYS A 143 1.58 22.50 2.87
N GLN A 144 0.61 22.91 2.04
CA GLN A 144 0.06 24.27 2.09
C GLN A 144 -0.55 24.58 3.46
N ALA A 145 -1.35 23.66 4.01
CA ALA A 145 -1.97 23.83 5.33
C ALA A 145 -0.93 23.97 6.46
N VAL A 146 0.17 23.20 6.42
CA VAL A 146 1.26 23.31 7.40
C VAL A 146 1.97 24.67 7.30
N ASN A 147 2.21 25.17 6.07
CA ASN A 147 2.85 26.46 5.87
C ASN A 147 1.97 27.62 6.36
N LEU A 148 0.67 27.60 6.05
CA LEU A 148 -0.28 28.62 6.52
C LEU A 148 -0.34 28.71 8.04
N LYS A 149 -0.37 27.56 8.72
CA LYS A 149 -0.34 27.54 10.20
C LYS A 149 0.94 28.18 10.76
N LYS A 150 2.09 27.91 10.13
CA LYS A 150 3.38 28.46 10.55
C LYS A 150 3.41 29.98 10.39
N GLU A 151 2.89 30.52 9.29
CA GLU A 151 2.82 31.98 9.07
C GLU A 151 1.94 32.66 10.11
N GLN A 152 0.80 32.04 10.46
CA GLN A 152 -0.07 32.54 11.52
C GLN A 152 0.63 32.54 12.88
N ASP A 153 1.39 31.48 13.21
CA ASP A 153 2.16 31.38 14.46
C ASP A 153 3.32 32.40 14.55
N LEU A 154 3.80 32.94 13.41
CA LEU A 154 4.89 33.94 13.34
C LEU A 154 4.43 35.39 13.40
N THR A 155 3.14 35.66 13.21
CA THR A 155 2.58 37.03 13.15
C THR A 155 1.99 37.47 14.50
N ILE A 156 2.01 36.61 15.52
CA ILE A 156 1.53 36.88 16.89
C ILE A 156 2.68 37.35 17.76
#